data_AF-A0A7V9REC7-F1
#
_entry.id   AF-A0A7V9REC7-F1
#
_cell.length_a   1.000
_cell.length_b   1.000
_cell.length_c   1.000
_cell.angle_alpha   90.00
_cell.angle_beta   90.00
_cell.angle_gamma   90.00
#
_symmetry.space_group_name_H-M   'P 1'
#
loop_
_entity.id
_entity.type
_entity.pdbx_description
1 polymer ?
#
loop_
_entity_poly.entity_id
_entity_poly.type
_entity_poly.pdbx_seq_one_letter_code
_entity_poly.pdbx_strand_id
1 'polypeptide(L)'
;MHRDTFHSCPRCGCGLDVKGTRMSCGQCHGTLVPEQELLDQICTEQAAALLRPRGFSWKNPEQEPVIAEFVRELGPPIAATTGEARFACPRCTTAMTKHRLFAVTLDRCPAHGVWLDGEHEIESILTAATAGL
;
A
#
# COMPACT_ATOMS: atom_id res chain seq x y z
N MET A 1 -13.32 26.46 20.03
CA MET A 1 -12.35 25.42 20.42
C MET A 1 -12.29 24.39 19.31
N HIS A 2 -11.31 24.48 18.42
CA HIS A 2 -11.11 23.44 17.40
C HIS A 2 -10.46 22.25 18.11
N ARG A 3 -11.20 21.15 18.25
CA ARG A 3 -10.62 19.88 18.68
C ARG A 3 -9.84 19.34 17.48
N ASP A 4 -8.55 19.61 17.46
CA ASP A 4 -7.62 18.90 16.60
C ASP A 4 -7.83 17.41 16.87
N THR A 5 -8.44 16.74 15.89
CA THR A 5 -8.69 15.31 15.96
C THR A 5 -7.35 14.66 15.63
N PHE A 6 -6.48 14.54 16.64
CA PHE A 6 -5.16 13.95 16.44
C PHE A 6 -5.34 12.49 16.03
N HIS A 7 -5.01 12.19 14.78
CA HIS A 7 -4.93 10.81 14.30
C HIS A 7 -3.83 10.10 15.09
N SER A 8 -4.19 9.05 15.82
CA SER A 8 -3.26 8.26 16.63
C SER A 8 -2.83 7.01 15.88
N CYS A 9 -1.54 6.72 15.92
CA CYS A 9 -1.01 5.47 15.41
C CYS A 9 -1.61 4.29 16.16
N PRO A 10 -2.18 3.29 15.48
CA PRO A 10 -2.79 2.13 16.13
C PRO A 10 -1.78 1.21 16.84
N ARG A 11 -0.47 1.39 16.60
CA ARG A 11 0.60 0.60 17.19
C ARG A 11 1.23 1.24 18.43
N CYS A 12 1.65 2.51 18.36
CA CYS A 12 2.29 3.24 19.47
C CYS A 12 1.34 4.17 20.25
N GLY A 13 0.17 4.51 19.70
CA GLY A 13 -0.71 5.56 20.22
C GLY A 13 -0.23 7.00 19.97
N CYS A 14 0.99 7.18 19.47
CA CYS A 14 1.59 8.46 19.16
C CYS A 14 0.91 9.17 17.98
N GLY A 15 1.01 10.50 17.92
CA GLY A 15 0.42 11.30 16.85
C GLY A 15 1.02 10.97 15.48
N LEU A 16 0.20 11.01 14.45
CA LEU A 16 0.60 10.74 13.07
C LEU A 16 0.90 12.03 12.30
N ASP A 17 1.94 11.99 11.48
CA ASP A 17 2.24 12.99 10.47
C ASP A 17 1.32 12.78 9.26
N VAL A 18 0.50 13.78 8.95
CA VAL A 18 -0.45 13.72 7.83
C VAL A 18 0.14 14.43 6.61
N LYS A 19 0.24 13.74 5.48
CA LYS A 19 0.64 14.29 4.19
C LYS A 19 -0.39 13.91 3.13
N GLY A 20 -1.35 14.80 2.89
CA GLY A 20 -2.47 14.53 1.99
C GLY A 20 -3.34 13.39 2.53
N THR A 21 -3.43 12.29 1.78
CA THR A 21 -4.17 11.07 2.17
C THR A 21 -3.31 10.07 2.95
N ARG A 22 -1.99 10.24 2.98
CA ARG A 22 -1.05 9.39 3.71
C ARG A 22 -0.90 9.85 5.15
N MET A 23 -0.76 8.91 6.08
CA MET A 23 -0.46 9.17 7.49
C MET A 23 0.71 8.30 7.93
N SER A 24 1.74 8.88 8.51
CA SER A 24 2.94 8.16 8.93
C SER A 24 3.22 8.35 10.41
N CYS A 25 3.72 7.31 11.05
CA CYS A 25 4.13 7.33 12.44
C CYS A 25 5.64 7.56 12.55
N GLY A 26 6.08 8.63 13.19
CA GLY A 26 7.51 8.88 13.42
C GLY A 26 8.21 7.92 14.41
N GLN A 27 7.47 7.05 15.11
CA GLN A 27 8.02 6.18 16.16
C GLN A 27 8.10 4.70 15.75
N CYS A 28 7.02 4.15 15.18
CA CYS A 28 7.01 2.78 14.68
C CYS A 28 7.15 2.69 13.16
N HIS A 29 7.23 3.84 12.48
CA HIS A 29 7.34 3.96 11.02
C HIS A 29 6.17 3.37 10.23
N GLY A 30 5.08 3.03 10.91
CA GLY A 30 3.87 2.54 10.28
C GLY A 30 3.20 3.63 9.45
N THR A 31 2.64 3.25 8.31
CA THR A 31 2.08 4.21 7.35
C THR A 31 0.71 3.74 6.85
N LEU A 32 -0.30 4.61 6.95
CA LEU A 32 -1.56 4.46 6.22
C LEU A 32 -1.38 5.00 4.80
N VAL A 33 -1.56 4.14 3.81
CA VAL A 33 -1.58 4.51 2.38
C VAL A 33 -2.95 4.22 1.77
N PRO A 34 -3.45 5.05 0.85
CA PRO A 34 -4.60 4.69 0.02
C PRO A 34 -4.38 3.38 -0.71
N GLU A 35 -5.40 2.53 -0.76
CA GLU A 35 -5.30 1.22 -1.41
C GLU A 35 -4.94 1.34 -2.89
N GLN A 36 -5.54 2.30 -3.60
CA GLN A 36 -5.24 2.53 -5.01
C GLN A 36 -3.76 2.90 -5.23
N GLU A 37 -3.20 3.71 -4.35
CA GLU A 37 -1.81 4.14 -4.46
C GLU A 37 -0.83 2.97 -4.25
N LEU A 38 -1.16 2.07 -3.31
CA LEU A 38 -0.40 0.82 -3.12
C LEU A 38 -0.50 -0.08 -4.35
N LEU A 39 -1.70 -0.24 -4.91
CA LEU A 39 -1.92 -1.05 -6.11
C LEU A 39 -1.18 -0.50 -7.33
N ASP A 40 -1.24 0.81 -7.56
CA ASP A 40 -0.54 1.47 -8.67
C ASP A 40 0.98 1.24 -8.57
N GLN A 41 1.54 1.32 -7.36
CA GLN A 41 2.95 1.04 -7.13
C GLN A 41 3.31 -0.43 -7.42
N ILE A 42 2.47 -1.38 -6.98
CA ILE A 42 2.67 -2.81 -7.26
C ILE A 42 2.65 -3.10 -8.75
N CYS A 43 1.62 -2.60 -9.46
CA CYS A 43 1.51 -2.84 -10.89
C CYS A 43 2.67 -2.22 -11.66
N THR A 44 3.13 -1.02 -11.25
CA THR A 44 4.32 -0.37 -11.83
C THR A 44 5.56 -1.25 -11.68
N GLU A 45 5.81 -1.80 -10.49
CA GLU A 45 6.98 -2.66 -10.25
C GLU A 45 6.87 -4.02 -10.96
N GLN A 46 5.68 -4.61 -11.04
CA GLN A 46 5.46 -5.84 -11.80
C GLN A 46 5.69 -5.64 -13.30
N ALA A 47 5.13 -4.57 -13.86
CA ALA A 47 5.40 -4.19 -15.24
C ALA A 47 6.91 -3.92 -15.44
N ALA A 48 7.57 -3.29 -14.47
CA ALA A 48 9.02 -3.04 -14.55
C ALA A 48 9.82 -4.33 -14.57
N ALA A 49 9.47 -5.30 -13.73
CA ALA A 49 10.09 -6.61 -13.72
C ALA A 49 9.91 -7.37 -15.05
N LEU A 50 8.71 -7.32 -15.64
CA LEU A 50 8.42 -7.99 -16.92
C LEU A 50 9.12 -7.35 -18.11
N LEU A 51 9.27 -6.03 -18.08
CA LEU A 51 9.77 -5.26 -19.23
C LEU A 51 11.29 -5.02 -19.17
N ARG A 52 11.93 -5.01 -17.99
CA ARG A 52 13.40 -4.84 -17.83
C ARG A 52 14.21 -5.84 -18.68
N PRO A 53 13.93 -7.17 -18.69
CA PRO A 53 14.66 -8.12 -19.52
C PRO A 53 14.48 -7.88 -21.04
N ARG A 54 13.42 -7.16 -21.45
CA ARG A 54 13.11 -6.86 -22.84
C ARG A 54 13.77 -5.55 -23.34
N GLY A 55 14.68 -4.97 -22.56
CA GLY A 55 15.37 -3.72 -22.90
C GLY A 55 14.50 -2.46 -22.80
N PHE A 56 13.37 -2.56 -22.09
CA PHE A 56 12.40 -1.50 -21.96
C PHE A 56 12.83 -0.42 -20.96
N SER A 57 12.58 0.86 -21.26
CA SER A 57 13.03 2.00 -20.46
C SER A 57 11.85 2.83 -19.93
N TRP A 58 11.70 2.86 -18.61
CA TRP A 58 10.71 3.67 -17.88
C TRP A 58 10.88 5.19 -18.03
N LYS A 59 11.99 5.63 -18.65
CA LYS A 59 12.27 7.04 -18.91
C LYS A 59 11.86 7.49 -20.32
N ASN A 60 11.29 6.60 -21.14
CA ASN A 60 10.86 6.96 -22.48
C ASN A 60 9.38 7.38 -22.48
N PRO A 61 9.07 8.68 -22.67
CA PRO A 61 7.69 9.19 -22.65
C PRO A 61 6.83 8.62 -23.79
N GLU A 62 7.42 8.17 -24.90
CA GLU A 62 6.66 7.54 -26.00
C GLU A 62 6.03 6.20 -25.60
N GLN A 63 6.54 5.58 -24.52
CA GLN A 63 6.09 4.27 -24.04
C GLN A 63 5.04 4.37 -22.93
N GLU A 64 4.73 5.57 -22.41
CA GLU A 64 3.72 5.78 -21.36
C GLU A 64 2.34 5.13 -21.63
N PRO A 65 1.73 5.25 -22.83
CA PRO A 65 0.41 4.66 -23.06
C PRO A 65 0.43 3.12 -23.02
N VAL A 66 1.51 2.50 -23.50
CA VAL A 66 1.68 1.03 -23.49
C VAL A 66 1.88 0.52 -22.05
N ILE A 67 2.63 1.27 -21.23
CA ILE A 67 2.82 0.96 -19.81
C ILE A 67 1.48 1.03 -19.07
N ALA A 68 0.72 2.10 -19.28
CA ALA A 68 -0.56 2.31 -18.62
C ALA A 68 -1.59 1.23 -18.96
N GLU A 69 -1.63 0.78 -20.21
CA GLU A 69 -2.50 -0.33 -20.64
C GLU A 69 -2.07 -1.67 -20.01
N PHE A 70 -0.78 -1.97 -20.03
CA PHE A 70 -0.24 -3.20 -19.44
C PHE A 70 -0.45 -3.27 -17.92
N VAL A 71 -0.24 -2.16 -17.21
CA VAL A 71 -0.52 -2.01 -15.77
C VAL A 71 -1.99 -2.27 -15.46
N ARG A 72 -2.91 -1.82 -16.34
CA ARG A 72 -4.35 -2.07 -16.19
C ARG A 72 -4.72 -3.54 -16.34
N GLU A 73 -4.05 -4.29 -17.20
CA GLU A 73 -4.34 -5.71 -17.45
C GLU A 73 -3.87 -6.64 -16.34
N LEU A 74 -2.80 -6.30 -15.63
CA LEU A 74 -2.24 -7.14 -14.55
C LEU A 74 -3.20 -7.30 -13.35
N GLY A 75 -4.09 -6.33 -13.13
CA GLY A 75 -5.14 -6.36 -12.11
C GLY A 75 -4.63 -6.43 -10.65
N PRO A 76 -5.45 -6.07 -9.65
CA PRO A 76 -5.02 -6.10 -8.26
C PRO A 76 -5.04 -7.54 -7.68
N PRO A 77 -3.95 -8.01 -7.07
CA PRO A 77 -3.86 -9.36 -6.49
C PRO A 77 -4.36 -9.44 -5.04
N ILE A 78 -5.17 -8.49 -4.57
CA ILE A 78 -5.63 -8.47 -3.17
C ILE A 78 -6.71 -9.53 -2.97
N ALA A 79 -6.35 -10.64 -2.32
CA ALA A 79 -7.31 -11.61 -1.82
C ALA A 79 -7.71 -11.25 -0.38
N ALA A 80 -9.02 -11.11 -0.12
CA ALA A 80 -9.51 -10.93 1.23
C ALA A 80 -9.26 -12.19 2.07
N THR A 81 -8.70 -12.03 3.27
CA THR A 81 -8.54 -13.12 4.23
C THR A 81 -9.31 -12.80 5.51
N THR A 82 -10.28 -13.63 5.87
CA THR A 82 -11.04 -13.48 7.12
C THR A 82 -10.19 -13.87 8.32
N GLY A 83 -9.25 -13.00 8.72
CA GLY A 83 -8.50 -13.08 9.97
C GLY A 83 -8.95 -12.02 10.97
N GLU A 84 -8.65 -12.23 12.25
CA GLU A 84 -8.94 -11.29 13.33
C GLU A 84 -8.24 -9.93 13.10
N ALA A 85 -9.04 -8.86 13.20
CA ALA A 85 -8.61 -7.46 13.10
C ALA A 85 -7.64 -7.10 14.24
N ARG A 86 -6.43 -6.62 13.92
CA ARG A 86 -5.44 -6.22 14.94
C ARG A 86 -5.43 -4.73 15.24
N PHE A 87 -5.80 -3.89 14.27
CA PHE A 87 -5.66 -2.44 14.38
C PHE A 87 -6.95 -1.70 14.05
N ALA A 88 -7.15 -0.55 14.71
CA ALA A 88 -8.16 0.43 14.35
C ALA A 88 -7.61 1.39 13.30
N CYS A 89 -8.42 1.79 12.34
CA CYS A 89 -8.01 2.78 11.35
C CYS A 89 -7.70 4.12 12.04
N PRO A 90 -6.52 4.72 11.83
CA PRO A 90 -6.19 5.99 12.48
C PRO A 90 -7.07 7.17 12.01
N ARG A 91 -7.77 7.01 10.88
CA ARG A 91 -8.63 8.05 10.28
C ARG A 91 -10.08 7.99 10.75
N CYS A 92 -10.65 6.79 10.87
CA CYS A 92 -12.07 6.61 11.22
C CYS A 92 -12.34 5.64 12.37
N THR A 93 -11.29 5.17 13.06
CA THR A 93 -11.31 4.26 14.21
C THR A 93 -12.00 2.90 13.99
N THR A 94 -12.52 2.64 12.79
CA THR A 94 -13.08 1.34 12.40
C THR A 94 -12.01 0.25 12.46
N ALA A 95 -12.35 -0.93 12.99
CA ALA A 95 -11.49 -2.10 12.98
C ALA A 95 -11.09 -2.47 11.54
N MET A 96 -9.80 -2.67 11.32
CA MET A 96 -9.24 -3.01 10.01
C MET A 96 -9.26 -4.52 9.80
N THR A 97 -9.64 -4.96 8.60
CA THR A 97 -9.66 -6.37 8.23
C THR A 97 -8.29 -6.80 7.70
N LYS A 98 -7.86 -8.03 8.00
CA LYS A 98 -6.65 -8.56 7.38
C LYS A 98 -6.90 -8.90 5.92
N HIS A 99 -5.95 -8.57 5.07
CA HIS A 99 -5.96 -8.93 3.66
C HIS A 99 -4.61 -9.54 3.31
N ARG A 100 -4.62 -10.60 2.51
CA ARG A 100 -3.39 -11.19 2.02
C ARG A 100 -3.09 -10.62 0.64
N LEU A 101 -1.95 -9.97 0.53
CA LEU A 101 -1.41 -9.46 -0.72
C LEU A 101 -0.13 -10.22 -1.01
N PHE A 102 -0.21 -11.16 -1.97
CA PHE A 102 0.84 -12.15 -2.23
C PHE A 102 1.21 -12.96 -0.96
N ALA A 103 2.46 -12.83 -0.48
CA ALA A 103 2.96 -13.47 0.72
C ALA A 103 2.79 -12.60 1.99
N VAL A 104 2.35 -11.35 1.87
CA VAL A 104 2.29 -10.37 2.96
C VAL A 104 0.85 -10.23 3.47
N THR A 105 0.68 -10.09 4.79
CA THR A 105 -0.63 -9.88 5.41
C THR A 105 -0.71 -8.43 5.87
N LEU A 106 -1.71 -7.71 5.37
CA LEU A 106 -1.89 -6.28 5.59
C LEU A 106 -3.18 -6.01 6.34
N ASP A 107 -3.21 -4.97 7.16
CA ASP A 107 -4.44 -4.47 7.76
C ASP A 107 -5.09 -3.46 6.80
N ARG A 108 -6.35 -3.65 6.44
CA ARG A 108 -7.09 -2.84 5.47
C ARG A 108 -8.32 -2.18 6.10
N CYS A 109 -8.45 -0.90 5.85
CA CYS A 109 -9.66 -0.12 6.07
C CYS A 109 -10.37 0.08 4.72
N PRO A 110 -11.62 -0.39 4.56
CA PRO A 110 -12.33 -0.30 3.27
C PRO A 110 -12.59 1.15 2.81
N ALA A 111 -12.50 2.14 3.72
CA ALA A 111 -12.74 3.54 3.39
C ALA A 111 -11.45 4.35 3.17
N HIS A 112 -10.35 3.99 3.82
CA HIS A 112 -9.16 4.86 3.89
C HIS A 112 -7.87 4.22 3.36
N GLY A 113 -7.86 2.90 3.13
CA GLY A 113 -6.72 2.20 2.55
C GLY A 113 -6.08 1.20 3.49
N VAL A 114 -4.77 1.02 3.36
CA VAL A 114 -4.01 -0.08 3.97
C VAL A 114 -3.01 0.48 4.97
N TRP A 115 -2.96 -0.12 6.15
CA TRP A 115 -1.93 0.18 7.15
C TRP A 115 -0.74 -0.74 6.95
N LEU A 116 0.41 -0.13 6.78
CA LEU A 116 1.70 -0.79 6.71
C LEU A 116 2.35 -0.69 8.09
N ASP A 117 2.68 -1.81 8.71
CA ASP A 117 3.09 -1.88 10.10
C ASP A 117 4.58 -1.60 10.35
N GLY A 118 5.40 -1.42 9.30
CA GLY A 118 6.82 -1.07 9.41
C GLY A 118 7.49 -0.62 8.10
N GLU A 119 8.78 -0.28 8.19
CA GLU A 119 9.57 0.32 7.08
C GLU A 119 9.75 -0.59 5.86
N HIS A 120 9.85 -1.91 6.08
CA HIS A 120 10.18 -2.88 5.02
C HIS A 120 8.95 -3.62 4.46
N GLU A 121 7.75 -3.27 4.89
CA GLU A 121 6.56 -4.01 4.46
C GLU A 121 6.24 -3.76 2.97
N ILE A 122 6.39 -2.52 2.49
CA ILE A 122 6.27 -2.19 1.06
C ILE A 122 7.29 -2.99 0.26
N GLU A 123 8.55 -2.99 0.67
CA GLU A 123 9.62 -3.72 -0.04
C GLU A 123 9.33 -5.23 -0.10
N SER A 124 8.78 -5.79 0.98
CA SER A 124 8.36 -7.19 1.03
C SER A 124 7.22 -7.48 0.05
N ILE A 125 6.24 -6.57 -0.06
CA ILE A 125 5.15 -6.67 -1.04
C ILE A 125 5.70 -6.63 -2.47
N LEU A 126 6.58 -5.66 -2.78
CA LEU A 126 7.16 -5.49 -4.11
C LEU A 126 8.05 -6.68 -4.52
N THR A 127 8.82 -7.22 -3.57
CA THR A 127 9.61 -8.43 -3.77
C THR A 127 8.70 -9.63 -4.03
N ALA A 128 7.65 -9.82 -3.24
CA ALA A 128 6.69 -10.90 -3.44
C ALA A 128 5.91 -10.76 -4.76
N ALA A 129 5.60 -9.53 -5.17
CA ALA A 129 4.89 -9.23 -6.41
C ALA A 129 5.70 -9.59 -7.66
N THR A 130 7.03 -9.47 -7.59
CA THR A 130 7.93 -9.73 -8.71
C THR A 130 8.48 -11.15 -8.73
N ALA A 131 8.54 -11.84 -7.59
CA ALA A 131 8.99 -13.25 -7.49
C ALA A 131 7.99 -14.27 -8.08
N GLY A 132 6.74 -13.88 -8.30
CA GLY A 132 5.69 -14.74 -8.88
C GLY A 132 5.54 -14.65 -10.41
N LEU A 133 6.42 -13.90 -11.08
CA LEU A 133 6.47 -13.72 -12.54
C LEU A 133 7.52 -14.63 -13.18
#